data_AF-A0A3N2P010-F1
#
_entry.id   AF-A0A3N2P010-F1
#
_cell.length_a   1.000
_cell.length_b   1.000
_cell.length_c   1.000
_cell.angle_alpha   90.00
_cell.angle_beta   90.00
_cell.angle_gamma   90.00
#
_symmetry.space_group_name_H-M   'P 1'
#
loop_
_entity.id
_entity.type
_entity.pdbx_description
1 polymer ?
#
loop_
_entity_poly.entity_id
_entity_poly.type
_entity_poly.pdbx_seq_one_letter_code
_entity_poly.pdbx_strand_id
1 'polypeptide(L)'
;MESTLNVPAPPRPPGDIADLPADLRPGDAGVFSGDWFAYDHDGGTRYAAAFAGTLVSRVTGWAVWECTQAVAQDILGEQERMHWTEYERLRADGMPAETAKARVDAGLAVLSWDGPVLVVDETRLGGTVTRIAPDERGMYVVMGGVWCWTEVPAHLVDVIHGDGSRVSWNDLGEDAKRALEGVVGPVADGTPCGG
;
A
#
# COMPACT_ATOMS: atom_id res chain seq x y z
N MET A 1 -28.89 -21.47 -14.30
CA MET A 1 -28.62 -20.08 -13.94
C MET A 1 -27.20 -19.80 -14.37
N GLU A 2 -27.04 -19.30 -15.60
CA GLU A 2 -25.75 -18.84 -16.12
C GLU A 2 -25.54 -17.42 -15.60
N SER A 3 -24.58 -17.25 -14.69
CA SER A 3 -24.10 -15.93 -14.29
C SER A 3 -23.10 -15.46 -15.34
N THR A 4 -23.53 -14.59 -16.25
CA THR A 4 -22.65 -13.80 -17.10
C THR A 4 -21.78 -12.91 -16.20
N LEU A 5 -20.50 -13.29 -16.07
CA LEU A 5 -19.43 -12.39 -15.64
C LEU A 5 -19.46 -11.19 -16.58
N ASN A 6 -19.90 -10.05 -16.05
CA ASN A 6 -19.86 -8.77 -16.75
C ASN A 6 -18.37 -8.41 -16.92
N VAL A 7 -17.82 -8.66 -18.10
CA VAL A 7 -16.42 -8.35 -18.40
C VAL A 7 -16.29 -6.81 -18.38
N PRO A 8 -15.51 -6.23 -17.45
CA PRO A 8 -15.31 -4.80 -17.39
C PRO A 8 -14.62 -4.30 -18.67
N ALA A 9 -14.94 -3.06 -19.04
CA ALA A 9 -14.23 -2.34 -20.10
C ALA A 9 -12.70 -2.38 -19.82
N PRO A 10 -11.85 -2.38 -20.85
CA PRO A 10 -10.41 -2.40 -20.65
C PRO A 10 -10.01 -1.25 -19.72
N PRO A 11 -9.22 -1.51 -18.68
CA PRO A 11 -8.73 -0.45 -17.81
C PRO A 11 -7.92 0.53 -18.63
N ARG A 12 -8.14 1.81 -18.36
CA ARG A 12 -7.31 2.89 -18.88
C ARG A 12 -5.86 2.56 -18.44
N PRO A 13 -4.84 2.69 -19.32
CA PRO A 13 -3.46 2.54 -18.90
C PRO A 13 -3.21 3.44 -17.69
N PRO A 14 -2.31 3.10 -16.75
CA PRO A 14 -2.00 3.94 -15.60
C PRO A 14 -1.71 5.36 -16.12
N GLY A 15 -2.70 6.22 -15.90
CA GLY A 15 -2.75 7.58 -16.39
C GLY A 15 -2.51 8.46 -15.20
N ASP A 16 -1.54 9.34 -15.35
CA ASP A 16 -1.18 10.48 -14.51
C ASP A 16 -1.82 10.52 -13.11
N ILE A 17 -0.97 10.41 -12.08
CA ILE A 17 -1.27 10.32 -10.63
C ILE A 17 -2.09 11.52 -10.12
N ALA A 18 -2.24 12.55 -10.95
CA ALA A 18 -2.90 13.84 -10.77
C ALA A 18 -4.44 13.84 -10.62
N ASP A 19 -5.15 12.73 -10.86
CA ASP A 19 -6.61 12.74 -11.07
C ASP A 19 -7.43 11.87 -10.09
N LEU A 20 -7.06 11.81 -8.81
CA LEU A 20 -7.76 10.91 -7.87
C LEU A 20 -9.00 11.59 -7.28
N PRO A 21 -10.21 11.02 -7.35
CA PRO A 21 -11.41 11.65 -6.79
C PRO A 21 -11.66 11.28 -5.31
N ALA A 22 -12.32 12.16 -4.55
CA ALA A 22 -12.76 11.91 -3.17
C ALA A 22 -13.77 10.74 -3.05
N ASP A 23 -14.46 10.42 -4.15
CA ASP A 23 -15.35 9.28 -4.30
C ASP A 23 -14.71 8.18 -5.14
N LEU A 24 -13.41 7.90 -4.94
CA LEU A 24 -12.64 6.90 -5.68
C LEU A 24 -13.47 5.64 -5.92
N ARG A 25 -13.83 5.41 -7.19
CA ARG A 25 -14.70 4.31 -7.60
C ARG A 25 -13.83 3.14 -8.03
N PRO A 26 -14.36 1.91 -7.91
CA PRO A 26 -13.80 0.78 -8.64
C PRO A 26 -13.51 1.14 -10.10
N GLY A 27 -12.25 1.01 -10.51
CA GLY A 27 -11.71 1.37 -11.82
C GLY A 27 -10.92 2.69 -11.86
N ASP A 28 -10.99 3.52 -10.82
CA ASP A 28 -10.25 4.78 -10.76
C ASP A 28 -8.80 4.53 -10.32
N ALA A 29 -7.88 5.31 -10.89
CA ALA A 29 -6.51 5.40 -10.36
C ALA A 29 -6.56 5.98 -8.93
N GLY A 30 -5.50 5.76 -8.16
CA GLY A 30 -5.43 6.21 -6.78
C GLY A 30 -4.04 6.05 -6.15
N VAL A 31 -3.91 6.59 -4.93
CA VAL A 31 -2.76 6.40 -4.06
C VAL A 31 -3.25 5.72 -2.78
N PHE A 32 -2.51 4.71 -2.35
CA PHE A 32 -2.86 3.92 -1.18
C PHE A 32 -1.67 3.68 -0.27
N SER A 33 -1.93 3.57 1.02
CA SER A 33 -0.92 3.28 2.02
C SER A 33 -1.48 2.35 3.10
N GLY A 34 -0.55 1.65 3.76
CA GLY A 34 -0.85 0.87 4.95
C GLY A 34 -0.82 1.76 6.19
N ASP A 35 -1.62 1.40 7.19
CA ASP A 35 -1.64 2.08 8.50
C ASP A 35 -0.26 2.06 9.18
N TRP A 36 0.56 1.04 8.92
CA TRP A 36 1.93 0.93 9.41
C TRP A 36 2.90 1.99 8.85
N PHE A 37 2.54 2.72 7.78
CA PHE A 37 3.30 3.89 7.32
C PHE A 37 2.83 5.19 7.97
N ALA A 38 1.72 5.18 8.70
CA ALA A 38 1.15 6.37 9.33
C ALA A 38 1.98 6.83 10.52
N TYR A 39 2.12 8.14 10.69
CA TYR A 39 2.76 8.76 11.84
C TYR A 39 2.14 10.13 12.14
N ASP A 40 2.27 10.56 13.40
CA ASP A 40 1.79 11.86 13.85
C ASP A 40 2.69 12.99 13.32
N HIS A 41 2.08 14.00 12.70
CA HIS A 41 2.76 15.19 12.18
C HIS A 41 1.86 16.41 12.32
N ASP A 42 2.34 17.45 13.02
CA ASP A 42 1.63 18.73 13.22
C ASP A 42 0.16 18.58 13.69
N GLY A 43 -0.11 17.56 14.51
CA GLY A 43 -1.46 17.29 15.04
C GLY A 43 -2.40 16.60 14.05
N GLY A 44 -1.89 16.13 12.91
CA GLY A 44 -2.58 15.26 11.96
C GLY A 44 -1.77 14.00 11.62
N THR A 45 -2.27 13.21 10.68
CA THR A 45 -1.61 11.99 10.21
C THR A 45 -0.88 12.23 8.88
N ARG A 46 0.37 11.79 8.80
CA ARG A 46 1.12 11.66 7.53
C ARG A 46 1.52 10.21 7.32
N TYR A 47 1.90 9.89 6.08
CA TYR A 47 2.33 8.56 5.67
C TYR A 47 3.74 8.62 5.09
N ALA A 48 4.64 7.79 5.61
CA ALA A 48 6.03 7.78 5.16
C ALA A 48 6.19 7.32 3.70
N ALA A 49 5.28 6.45 3.24
CA ALA A 49 5.24 5.96 1.87
C ALA A 49 3.80 5.67 1.43
N ALA A 50 3.53 5.79 0.14
CA ALA A 50 2.32 5.32 -0.50
C ALA A 50 2.60 4.84 -1.92
N PHE A 51 1.62 4.15 -2.51
CA PHE A 51 1.78 3.44 -3.76
C PHE A 51 0.65 3.81 -4.72
N ALA A 52 0.99 3.97 -5.99
CA ALA A 52 0.01 4.22 -7.04
C ALA A 52 -0.65 2.91 -7.49
N GLY A 53 -1.96 2.93 -7.69
CA GLY A 53 -2.71 1.77 -8.16
C GLY A 53 -4.04 2.14 -8.78
N THR A 54 -4.81 1.14 -9.18
CA THR A 54 -6.21 1.27 -9.58
C THR A 54 -7.08 0.60 -8.53
N LEU A 55 -8.07 1.29 -7.99
CA LEU A 55 -8.97 0.71 -7.01
C LEU A 55 -9.84 -0.35 -7.70
N VAL A 56 -9.81 -1.57 -7.22
CA VAL A 56 -10.62 -2.68 -7.75
C VAL A 56 -11.95 -2.75 -7.03
N SER A 57 -11.93 -2.67 -5.71
CA SER A 57 -13.13 -2.78 -4.88
C SER A 57 -12.85 -2.35 -3.45
N ARG A 58 -13.88 -2.36 -2.60
CA ARG A 58 -13.73 -2.29 -1.15
C ARG A 58 -14.34 -3.54 -0.53
N VAL A 59 -13.59 -4.24 0.29
CA VAL A 59 -14.03 -5.46 0.99
C VAL A 59 -13.90 -5.21 2.48
N THR A 60 -15.01 -5.33 3.20
CA THR A 60 -15.07 -5.11 4.67
C THR A 60 -14.46 -3.78 5.14
N GLY A 61 -14.59 -2.71 4.33
CA GLY A 61 -14.03 -1.39 4.63
C GLY A 61 -12.60 -1.16 4.14
N TRP A 62 -11.93 -2.18 3.62
CA TRP A 62 -10.56 -2.10 3.10
C TRP A 62 -10.53 -1.96 1.59
N ALA A 63 -9.60 -1.16 1.08
CA ALA A 63 -9.43 -0.96 -0.35
C ALA A 63 -8.61 -2.11 -0.97
N VAL A 64 -9.10 -2.63 -2.09
CA VAL A 64 -8.40 -3.63 -2.90
C VAL A 64 -7.85 -2.93 -4.11
N TRP A 65 -6.55 -3.05 -4.36
CA TRP A 65 -5.84 -2.32 -5.39
C TRP A 65 -5.23 -3.25 -6.42
N GLU A 66 -5.26 -2.81 -7.67
CA GLU A 66 -4.46 -3.37 -8.75
C GLU A 66 -3.23 -2.48 -8.95
N CYS A 67 -2.04 -3.07 -9.02
CA CYS A 67 -0.79 -2.35 -9.25
C CYS A 67 0.14 -3.11 -10.20
N THR A 68 1.16 -2.43 -10.72
CA THR A 68 2.17 -3.05 -11.59
C THR A 68 3.17 -3.86 -10.77
N GLN A 69 3.95 -4.72 -11.44
CA GLN A 69 5.04 -5.45 -10.78
C GLN A 69 6.04 -4.51 -10.10
N ALA A 70 6.36 -3.37 -10.72
CA ALA A 70 7.31 -2.40 -10.16
C ALA A 70 6.79 -1.83 -8.84
N VAL A 71 5.50 -1.47 -8.79
CA VAL A 71 4.86 -1.01 -7.55
C VAL A 71 4.83 -2.13 -6.49
N ALA A 72 4.52 -3.37 -6.88
CA ALA A 72 4.55 -4.50 -5.95
C ALA A 72 5.95 -4.76 -5.39
N GLN A 73 7.00 -4.54 -6.18
CA GLN A 73 8.40 -4.61 -5.73
C GLN A 73 8.74 -3.48 -4.76
N ASP A 74 8.27 -2.26 -5.02
CA ASP A 74 8.46 -1.12 -4.12
C ASP A 74 7.75 -1.33 -2.77
N ILE A 75 6.55 -1.92 -2.77
CA ILE A 75 5.85 -2.31 -1.55
C ILE A 75 6.72 -3.26 -0.70
N LEU A 76 7.32 -4.27 -1.34
CA LEU A 76 8.19 -5.22 -0.67
C LEU A 76 9.45 -4.53 -0.13
N GLY A 77 10.09 -3.67 -0.93
CA GLY A 77 11.29 -2.93 -0.52
C GLY A 77 11.04 -1.99 0.66
N GLU A 78 9.89 -1.30 0.68
CA GLU A 78 9.52 -0.42 1.78
C GLU A 78 9.22 -1.22 3.06
N GLN A 79 8.58 -2.40 2.97
CA GLN A 79 8.43 -3.28 4.13
C GLN A 79 9.75 -3.86 4.64
N GLU A 80 10.64 -4.31 3.74
CA GLU A 80 11.97 -4.77 4.12
C GLU A 80 12.76 -3.67 4.84
N ARG A 81 12.67 -2.42 4.35
CA ARG A 81 13.29 -1.25 4.98
C ARG A 81 12.72 -0.99 6.38
N MET A 82 11.41 -1.16 6.57
CA MET A 82 10.77 -1.04 7.89
C MET A 82 11.22 -2.15 8.84
N HIS A 83 11.23 -3.41 8.39
CA HIS A 83 11.75 -4.53 9.18
C HIS A 83 13.17 -4.27 9.64
N TRP A 84 14.02 -3.80 8.72
CA TRP A 84 15.41 -3.51 9.02
C TRP A 84 15.56 -2.37 10.02
N THR A 85 14.80 -1.28 9.83
CA THR A 85 14.85 -0.10 10.70
C THR A 85 14.41 -0.45 12.13
N GLU A 86 13.31 -1.19 12.29
CA GLU A 86 12.85 -1.62 13.62
C GLU A 86 13.83 -2.63 14.25
N TYR A 87 14.38 -3.55 13.44
CA TYR A 87 15.42 -4.46 13.92
C TYR A 87 16.63 -3.68 14.46
N GLU A 88 17.17 -2.72 13.70
CA GLU A 88 18.30 -1.90 14.14
C GLU A 88 17.97 -1.08 15.40
N ARG A 89 16.75 -0.51 15.48
CA ARG A 89 16.29 0.20 16.67
C ARG A 89 16.29 -0.70 17.90
N LEU A 90 15.71 -1.89 17.81
CA LEU A 90 15.70 -2.86 18.91
C LEU A 90 17.11 -3.31 19.30
N ARG A 91 18.02 -3.46 18.33
CA ARG A 91 19.43 -3.78 18.59
C ARG A 91 20.15 -2.65 19.32
N ALA A 92 19.89 -1.41 18.93
CA ALA A 92 20.44 -0.22 19.59
C ALA A 92 19.96 -0.10 21.04
N ASP A 93 18.72 -0.53 21.33
CA ASP A 93 18.16 -0.62 22.68
C ASP A 93 18.74 -1.78 23.52
N GLY A 94 19.70 -2.54 22.97
CA GLY A 94 20.39 -3.63 23.66
C GLY A 94 19.68 -4.99 23.57
N MET A 95 18.61 -5.11 22.78
CA MET A 95 17.91 -6.39 22.60
C MET A 95 18.82 -7.39 21.86
N PRO A 96 18.95 -8.65 22.31
CA PRO A 96 19.68 -9.69 21.59
C PRO A 96 19.18 -9.89 20.15
N ALA A 97 20.07 -10.24 19.21
CA ALA A 97 19.75 -10.27 17.78
C ALA A 97 18.58 -11.19 17.43
N GLU A 98 18.60 -12.43 17.93
CA GLU A 98 17.52 -13.40 17.71
C GLU A 98 16.18 -12.91 18.29
N THR A 99 16.20 -12.25 19.44
CA THR A 99 15.00 -11.68 20.06
C THR A 99 14.46 -10.49 19.28
N ALA A 100 15.34 -9.60 18.81
CA ALA A 100 14.96 -8.46 17.98
C ALA A 100 14.34 -8.93 16.66
N LYS A 101 14.96 -9.91 16.01
CA LYS A 101 14.43 -10.52 14.79
C LYS A 101 13.06 -11.17 15.04
N ALA A 102 12.94 -12.01 16.07
CA ALA A 102 11.67 -12.65 16.40
C ALA A 102 10.56 -11.63 16.71
N ARG A 103 10.90 -10.48 17.30
CA ARG A 103 9.95 -9.40 17.58
C ARG A 103 9.49 -8.69 16.30
N VAL A 104 10.40 -8.40 15.37
CA VAL A 104 10.05 -7.83 14.05
C VAL A 104 9.18 -8.79 13.27
N ASP A 105 9.59 -10.07 13.17
CA ASP A 105 8.86 -11.12 12.44
C ASP A 105 7.47 -11.42 13.05
N ALA A 106 7.22 -11.03 14.30
CA ALA A 106 5.93 -11.20 14.97
C ALA A 106 4.99 -9.98 14.81
N GLY A 107 5.49 -8.86 14.28
CA GLY A 107 4.71 -7.62 14.15
C GLY A 107 4.25 -7.33 12.72
N LEU A 108 4.86 -7.95 11.72
CA LEU A 108 4.63 -7.66 10.31
C LEU A 108 4.66 -8.94 9.45
N ALA A 109 3.94 -8.91 8.33
CA ALA A 109 3.88 -10.04 7.41
C ALA A 109 5.21 -10.16 6.65
N VAL A 110 5.66 -11.39 6.37
CA VAL A 110 6.87 -11.60 5.58
C VAL A 110 6.50 -11.65 4.11
N LEU A 111 7.06 -10.73 3.35
CA LEU A 111 6.89 -10.66 1.91
C LEU A 111 8.08 -11.28 1.18
N SER A 112 7.80 -11.99 0.09
CA SER A 112 8.85 -12.54 -0.79
C SER A 112 8.34 -12.78 -2.20
N TRP A 113 9.27 -12.99 -3.14
CA TRP A 113 8.98 -13.41 -4.50
C TRP A 113 9.24 -14.91 -4.69
N ASP A 114 8.30 -15.60 -5.31
CA ASP A 114 8.45 -16.95 -5.85
C ASP A 114 8.21 -16.93 -7.36
N GLY A 115 9.29 -16.66 -8.10
CA GLY A 115 9.20 -16.31 -9.52
C GLY A 115 8.37 -15.03 -9.70
N PRO A 116 7.31 -15.03 -10.52
CA PRO A 116 6.41 -13.89 -10.67
C PRO A 116 5.32 -13.83 -9.58
N VAL A 117 5.31 -14.74 -8.59
CA VAL A 117 4.27 -14.77 -7.56
C VAL A 117 4.74 -14.00 -6.34
N LEU A 118 3.99 -12.97 -5.94
CA LEU A 118 4.19 -12.32 -4.65
C LEU A 118 3.61 -13.21 -3.55
N VAL A 119 4.44 -13.56 -2.57
CA VAL A 119 4.07 -14.38 -1.42
C VAL A 119 4.00 -13.50 -0.19
N VAL A 120 2.83 -13.49 0.45
CA VAL A 120 2.57 -12.78 1.70
C VAL A 120 2.35 -13.83 2.78
N ASP A 121 3.31 -14.00 3.67
CA ASP A 121 3.25 -14.96 4.77
C ASP A 121 2.82 -14.24 6.07
N GLU A 122 1.56 -14.42 6.42
CA GLU A 122 0.95 -13.89 7.65
C GLU A 122 0.87 -14.95 8.76
N THR A 123 1.47 -16.14 8.60
CA THR A 123 1.30 -17.25 9.55
C THR A 123 1.78 -16.91 10.96
N ARG A 124 2.78 -16.01 11.08
CA ARG A 124 3.28 -15.49 12.37
C ARG A 124 2.29 -14.57 13.08
N LEU A 125 1.35 -13.99 12.32
CA LEU A 125 0.30 -13.08 12.80
C LEU A 125 -1.03 -13.81 13.02
N GLY A 126 -1.04 -15.15 12.91
CA GLY A 126 -2.26 -15.96 12.95
C GLY A 126 -3.04 -15.98 11.63
N GLY A 127 -2.49 -15.42 10.56
CA GLY A 127 -3.06 -15.44 9.21
C GLY A 127 -2.65 -16.67 8.40
N THR A 128 -2.71 -16.54 7.08
CA THR A 128 -2.36 -17.62 6.13
C THR A 128 -1.28 -17.16 5.15
N VAL A 129 -0.76 -18.09 4.35
CA VAL A 129 0.12 -17.74 3.23
C VAL A 129 -0.76 -17.39 2.02
N THR A 130 -0.71 -16.13 1.60
CA THR A 130 -1.38 -15.64 0.40
C THR A 130 -0.40 -15.59 -0.76
N ARG A 131 -0.83 -16.07 -1.93
CA ARG A 131 -0.02 -16.09 -3.15
C ARG A 131 -0.72 -15.30 -4.24
N ILE A 132 -0.09 -14.22 -4.68
CA ILE A 132 -0.63 -13.25 -5.63
C ILE A 132 0.17 -13.38 -6.92
N ALA A 133 -0.42 -14.05 -7.91
CA ALA A 133 0.12 -14.10 -9.26
C ALA A 133 -0.36 -12.88 -10.06
N PRO A 134 0.41 -12.40 -11.05
CA PRO A 134 -0.07 -11.38 -11.96
C PRO A 134 -1.23 -11.93 -12.81
N ASP A 135 -2.14 -11.04 -13.19
CA ASP A 135 -3.17 -11.32 -14.19
C ASP A 135 -2.58 -11.40 -15.62
N GLU A 136 -3.45 -11.58 -16.62
CA GLU A 136 -3.04 -11.64 -18.03
C GLU A 136 -2.38 -10.34 -18.54
N ARG A 137 -2.57 -9.23 -17.83
CA ARG A 137 -1.98 -7.91 -18.12
C ARG A 137 -0.67 -7.67 -17.35
N GLY A 138 -0.24 -8.60 -16.50
CA GLY A 138 0.94 -8.43 -15.66
C GLY A 138 0.67 -7.66 -14.36
N MET A 139 -0.60 -7.46 -13.99
CA MET A 139 -1.02 -6.66 -12.84
C MET A 139 -1.24 -7.51 -11.61
N TYR A 140 -0.89 -6.97 -10.44
CA TYR A 140 -1.04 -7.63 -9.15
C TYR A 140 -2.22 -7.02 -8.41
N VAL A 141 -3.10 -7.86 -7.88
CA VAL A 141 -4.17 -7.42 -6.98
C VAL A 141 -3.67 -7.55 -5.53
N VAL A 142 -3.39 -6.42 -4.89
CA VAL A 142 -3.05 -6.34 -3.47
C VAL A 142 -4.33 -6.09 -2.68
N MET A 143 -4.67 -7.01 -1.78
CA MET A 143 -5.93 -7.00 -1.03
C MET A 143 -5.70 -7.22 0.48
N GLY A 144 -6.69 -6.80 1.26
CA GLY A 144 -6.69 -6.80 2.73
C GLY A 144 -6.69 -8.18 3.40
N GLY A 145 -6.19 -8.17 4.64
CA GLY A 145 -5.89 -9.27 5.56
C GLY A 145 -5.32 -8.63 6.84
N VAL A 146 -4.14 -9.02 7.31
CA VAL A 146 -3.31 -8.15 8.19
C VAL A 146 -2.69 -6.99 7.38
N TRP A 147 -2.80 -7.08 6.06
CA TRP A 147 -2.29 -6.14 5.09
C TRP A 147 -3.35 -5.12 4.62
N CYS A 148 -3.85 -4.35 5.58
CA CYS A 148 -4.92 -3.38 5.38
C CYS A 148 -4.45 -2.15 4.58
N TRP A 149 -4.91 -2.04 3.34
CA TRP A 149 -4.66 -0.88 2.50
C TRP A 149 -5.80 0.14 2.60
N THR A 150 -5.43 1.41 2.69
CA THR A 150 -6.35 2.54 2.71
C THR A 150 -6.00 3.52 1.61
N GLU A 151 -7.03 4.18 1.08
CA GLU A 151 -6.86 5.34 0.22
C GLU A 151 -6.29 6.48 1.05
N VAL A 152 -5.23 7.14 0.55
CA VAL A 152 -4.63 8.27 1.26
C VAL A 152 -4.49 9.47 0.33
N PRO A 153 -4.81 10.69 0.80
CA PRO A 153 -4.46 11.90 0.08
C PRO A 153 -2.97 12.01 -0.18
N ALA A 154 -2.59 12.25 -1.43
CA ALA A 154 -1.19 12.37 -1.81
C ALA A 154 -0.43 13.45 -1.01
N HIS A 155 -1.10 14.55 -0.62
CA HIS A 155 -0.47 15.63 0.17
C HIS A 155 -0.11 15.25 1.62
N LEU A 156 -0.67 14.14 2.11
CA LEU A 156 -0.33 13.57 3.42
C LEU A 156 0.80 12.55 3.34
N VAL A 157 1.35 12.30 2.15
CA VAL A 157 2.38 11.29 1.92
C VAL A 157 3.74 11.97 1.70
N ASP A 158 4.81 11.39 2.24
CA ASP A 158 6.17 11.89 1.99
C ASP A 158 6.74 11.41 0.66
N VAL A 159 6.54 10.12 0.34
CA VAL A 159 7.03 9.47 -0.87
C VAL A 159 5.92 8.67 -1.55
N ILE A 160 5.72 8.90 -2.85
CA ILE A 160 4.79 8.13 -3.68
C ILE A 160 5.60 7.27 -4.66
N HIS A 161 5.31 5.99 -4.66
CA HIS A 161 5.88 4.98 -5.56
C HIS A 161 4.90 4.70 -6.71
N GLY A 162 5.36 4.82 -7.94
CA GLY A 162 4.62 4.57 -9.16
C GLY A 162 5.35 3.60 -10.08
N ASP A 163 4.84 3.42 -11.30
CA ASP A 163 5.40 2.46 -12.26
C ASP A 163 6.81 2.88 -12.73
N GLY A 164 7.84 2.44 -11.99
CA GLY A 164 9.24 2.81 -12.21
C GLY A 164 9.60 4.24 -11.78
N SER A 165 8.70 4.94 -11.09
CA SER A 165 8.92 6.30 -10.60
C SER A 165 8.80 6.36 -9.07
N ARG A 166 9.62 7.20 -8.46
CA ARG A 166 9.56 7.52 -7.03
C ARG A 166 9.63 9.03 -6.90
N VAL A 167 8.64 9.60 -6.23
CA VAL A 167 8.57 11.07 -6.10
C VAL A 167 8.31 11.45 -4.65
N SER A 168 9.13 12.37 -4.14
CA SER A 168 8.91 13.03 -2.86
C SER A 168 7.86 14.11 -3.05
N TRP A 169 6.88 14.17 -2.15
CA TRP A 169 5.85 15.22 -2.18
C TRP A 169 6.46 16.62 -2.17
N ASN A 170 7.53 16.81 -1.40
CA ASN A 170 8.19 18.10 -1.27
C ASN A 170 8.88 18.54 -2.58
N ASP A 171 9.28 17.59 -3.40
CA ASP A 171 9.99 17.81 -4.66
C ASP A 171 9.04 17.98 -5.86
N LEU A 172 7.74 17.80 -5.64
CA LEU A 172 6.72 18.12 -6.64
C LEU A 172 6.64 19.62 -6.87
N GLY A 173 6.55 20.02 -8.14
CA GLY A 173 6.21 21.40 -8.50
C GLY A 173 4.80 21.77 -8.04
N GLU A 174 4.53 23.07 -7.83
CA GLU A 174 3.23 23.57 -7.36
C GLU A 174 2.06 23.17 -8.26
N ASP A 175 2.28 23.00 -9.56
CA ASP A 175 1.25 22.50 -10.48
C ASP A 175 0.93 21.02 -10.24
N ALA A 176 1.94 20.21 -9.91
CA ALA A 176 1.76 18.81 -9.54
C ALA A 176 1.15 18.68 -8.14
N LYS A 177 1.53 19.53 -7.19
CA LYS A 177 0.90 19.60 -5.86
C LYS A 177 -0.55 20.05 -5.97
N ARG A 178 -0.88 21.09 -6.74
CA ARG A 178 -2.27 21.51 -6.98
C ARG A 178 -3.12 20.42 -7.64
N ALA A 179 -2.54 19.68 -8.58
CA ALA A 179 -3.22 18.54 -9.18
C ALA A 179 -3.58 17.49 -8.12
N LEU A 180 -2.68 17.25 -7.16
CA LEU A 180 -2.87 16.29 -6.07
C LEU A 180 -3.66 16.82 -4.85
N GLU A 181 -3.71 18.14 -4.62
CA GLU A 181 -4.35 18.80 -3.45
C GLU A 181 -5.82 19.19 -3.69
N GLY A 182 -6.26 19.42 -4.93
CA GLY A 182 -7.63 19.88 -5.26
C GLY A 182 -8.76 18.86 -4.99
N VAL A 183 -8.51 17.85 -4.15
CA VAL A 183 -9.19 16.55 -4.16
C VAL A 183 -9.84 16.15 -2.82
N VAL A 184 -9.54 16.76 -1.67
CA VAL A 184 -9.88 16.14 -0.37
C VAL A 184 -11.11 16.74 0.33
N GLY A 185 -12.14 15.91 0.51
CA GLY A 185 -13.12 15.98 1.60
C GLY A 185 -12.69 15.11 2.80
N PRO A 186 -13.34 15.22 3.97
CA PRO A 186 -12.78 14.81 5.26
C PRO A 186 -12.50 13.30 5.39
N VAL A 187 -11.37 12.98 6.03
CA VAL A 187 -10.90 11.62 6.37
C VAL A 187 -11.76 11.02 7.48
N ALA A 188 -12.16 9.76 7.36
CA ALA A 188 -12.82 9.01 8.43
C ALA A 188 -11.78 8.39 9.38
N ASP A 189 -11.95 8.59 10.68
CA ASP A 189 -11.05 8.11 11.73
C ASP A 189 -10.85 6.58 11.67
N GLY A 190 -9.61 6.17 11.38
CA GLY A 190 -9.18 4.78 11.33
C GLY A 190 -9.03 4.19 12.74
N THR A 191 -9.78 3.13 13.04
CA THR A 191 -9.53 2.29 14.21
C THR A 191 -8.35 1.35 13.90
N PRO A 192 -7.35 1.21 14.79
CA PRO A 192 -6.19 0.36 14.54
C PRO A 192 -6.56 -1.13 14.44
N CYS A 193 -5.87 -1.86 13.56
CA CYS A 193 -6.03 -3.30 13.39
C CYS A 193 -5.52 -4.06 14.62
N GLY A 194 -6.42 -4.52 15.48
CA GLY A 194 -6.08 -5.40 16.61
C GLY A 194 -7.31 -6.04 17.24
N GLY A 195 -7.42 -7.37 17.11
CA GLY A 195 -8.44 -8.19 17.77
C GLY A 195 -8.41 -9.64 17.34
#